data_AF-A0A3A6NBX7-F1
#
_entry.id   AF-A0A3A6NBX7-F1
#
_cell.length_a   1.000
_cell.length_b   1.000
_cell.length_c   1.000
_cell.angle_alpha   90.00
_cell.angle_beta   90.00
_cell.angle_gamma   90.00
#
_symmetry.space_group_name_H-M   'P 1'
#
loop_
_entity.id
_entity.type
_entity.pdbx_description
1 polymer ?
#
loop_
_entity_poly.entity_id
_entity_poly.type
_entity_poly.pdbx_seq_one_letter_code
_entity_poly.pdbx_strand_id
1 'polypeptide(L)'
;MKQIYLIIIVIVGLGWLWFFPEQEEVTFVNQGPIDYDVIVIELKGEVVFPGVYHFFEPMTLKEILSYAGGLTEEADLSSLQLSETIDQDRNITILSKQPTPQTDIVKLNINQASFKELITIPGITETKAASIIIYRENYGDFHSLDELINVKYIGVATLEKIRPYLTVG
;
A
#
# COMPACT_ATOMS: atom_id res chain seq x y z
N MET A 1 47.94 -68.14 4.71
CA MET A 1 47.77 -66.99 3.80
C MET A 1 46.37 -66.91 3.19
N LYS A 2 45.82 -67.96 2.52
CA LYS A 2 44.47 -67.91 1.90
C LYS A 2 43.31 -67.59 2.87
N GLN A 3 43.32 -68.10 4.10
CA GLN A 3 42.27 -67.82 5.09
C GLN A 3 42.21 -66.34 5.54
N ILE A 4 43.34 -65.63 5.56
CA ILE A 4 43.41 -64.22 5.99
C ILE A 4 42.70 -63.32 4.98
N TYR A 5 42.89 -63.57 3.68
CA TYR A 5 42.18 -62.84 2.62
C TYR A 5 40.66 -63.03 2.69
N LEU A 6 40.21 -64.23 3.06
CA LEU A 6 38.79 -64.54 3.17
C LEU A 6 38.13 -63.77 4.32
N ILE A 7 38.83 -63.60 5.45
CA ILE A 7 38.34 -62.80 6.58
C ILE A 7 38.28 -61.31 6.23
N ILE A 8 39.28 -60.77 5.52
CA ILE A 8 39.29 -59.37 5.11
C ILE A 8 38.12 -59.06 4.18
N ILE A 9 37.82 -59.93 3.23
CA ILE A 9 36.67 -59.75 2.31
C ILE A 9 35.34 -59.72 3.09
N VAL A 10 35.19 -60.59 4.09
CA VAL A 10 33.98 -60.63 4.92
C VAL A 10 33.84 -59.36 5.77
N ILE A 11 34.93 -58.88 6.37
CA ILE A 11 34.91 -57.65 7.17
C ILE A 11 34.65 -56.43 6.30
N VAL A 12 35.26 -56.35 5.11
CA VAL A 12 35.01 -55.27 4.15
C VAL A 12 33.57 -55.30 3.67
N GLY A 13 33.03 -56.48 3.34
CA GLY A 13 31.62 -56.62 2.93
C GLY A 13 30.63 -56.25 4.04
N LEU A 14 30.88 -56.69 5.28
CA LEU A 14 30.07 -56.34 6.44
C LEU A 14 30.18 -54.85 6.79
N GLY A 15 31.38 -54.28 6.68
CA GLY A 15 31.60 -52.84 6.84
C GLY A 15 30.89 -52.03 5.76
N TRP A 16 30.86 -52.53 4.51
CA TRP A 16 30.13 -51.90 3.42
C TRP A 16 28.63 -51.90 3.67
N LEU A 17 28.10 -53.00 4.22
CA LEU A 17 26.68 -53.12 4.57
C LEU A 17 26.30 -52.20 5.74
N TRP A 18 27.19 -52.00 6.71
CA TRP A 18 26.90 -51.19 7.91
C TRP A 18 27.13 -49.69 7.69
N PHE A 19 28.02 -49.32 6.75
CA PHE A 19 28.41 -47.92 6.51
C PHE A 19 27.59 -47.23 5.42
N PHE A 20 26.84 -47.97 4.59
CA PHE A 20 25.95 -47.41 3.59
C PHE A 20 24.50 -47.49 4.11
N PRO A 21 24.02 -46.50 4.88
CA PRO A 21 22.61 -46.42 5.22
C PRO A 21 21.78 -46.39 3.93
N GLU A 22 20.71 -47.18 3.91
CA GLU A 22 19.76 -47.18 2.81
C GLU A 22 19.24 -45.76 2.62
N GLN A 23 19.44 -45.19 1.43
CA GLN A 23 18.99 -43.82 1.17
C GLN A 23 17.47 -43.84 1.21
N GLU A 24 16.88 -43.21 2.24
CA GLU A 24 15.44 -43.01 2.28
C GLU A 24 15.03 -42.24 1.03
N GLU A 25 14.30 -42.89 0.12
CA GLU A 25 13.76 -42.22 -1.05
C GLU A 25 12.72 -41.20 -0.57
N VAL A 26 13.09 -39.91 -0.60
CA VAL A 26 12.15 -38.81 -0.37
C VAL A 26 11.12 -38.81 -1.51
N THR A 27 9.94 -39.37 -1.23
CA THR A 27 8.81 -39.32 -2.15
C THR A 27 8.26 -37.90 -2.20
N PHE A 28 8.51 -37.18 -3.30
CA PHE A 28 7.86 -35.89 -3.56
C PHE A 28 6.39 -36.13 -3.93
N VAL A 29 5.50 -35.99 -2.95
CA VAL A 29 4.05 -35.99 -3.20
C VAL A 29 3.68 -34.61 -3.74
N ASN A 30 3.37 -34.50 -5.03
CA ASN A 30 2.82 -33.26 -5.59
C ASN A 30 1.36 -33.13 -5.12
N GLN A 31 1.13 -32.26 -4.14
CA GLN A 31 -0.19 -32.02 -3.55
C GLN A 31 -1.07 -31.06 -4.38
N GLY A 32 -0.66 -30.70 -5.60
CA GLY A 32 -1.31 -29.65 -6.39
C GLY A 32 -0.99 -28.24 -5.88
N PRO A 33 -1.68 -27.20 -6.38
CA PRO A 33 -1.59 -25.86 -5.82
C PRO A 33 -2.16 -25.88 -4.40
N ILE A 34 -1.35 -25.46 -3.43
CA ILE A 34 -1.82 -25.25 -2.06
C ILE A 34 -2.69 -23.99 -2.11
N ASP A 35 -3.98 -24.16 -1.83
CA ASP A 35 -4.91 -23.04 -1.66
C ASP A 35 -4.61 -22.40 -0.30
N TYR A 36 -3.84 -21.31 -0.32
CA TYR A 36 -3.54 -20.55 0.87
C TYR A 36 -4.66 -19.53 1.08
N ASP A 37 -5.34 -19.61 2.22
CA ASP A 37 -6.20 -18.53 2.69
C ASP A 37 -5.31 -17.33 3.03
N VAL A 38 -5.18 -16.41 2.08
CA VAL A 38 -4.43 -15.17 2.25
C VAL A 38 -5.39 -14.10 2.75
N ILE A 39 -5.10 -13.57 3.93
CA ILE A 39 -5.80 -12.44 4.53
C ILE A 39 -5.17 -11.15 3.99
N VAL A 40 -5.97 -10.34 3.29
CA VAL A 40 -5.53 -9.08 2.68
C VAL A 40 -5.98 -7.90 3.54
N ILE A 41 -5.02 -7.11 4.02
CA ILE A 41 -5.29 -5.97 4.88
C ILE A 41 -4.78 -4.69 4.23
N GLU A 42 -5.68 -3.74 3.93
CA GLU A 42 -5.32 -2.42 3.42
C GLU A 42 -5.26 -1.43 4.58
N LEU A 43 -4.07 -0.88 4.84
CA LEU A 43 -3.83 0.14 5.86
C LEU A 43 -3.76 1.53 5.22
N LYS A 44 -4.55 2.46 5.76
CA LYS A 44 -4.62 3.87 5.34
C LYS A 44 -4.57 4.82 6.54
N GLY A 45 -4.19 6.07 6.30
CA GLY A 45 -4.18 7.13 7.31
C GLY A 45 -2.87 7.21 8.09
N GLU A 46 -2.98 7.44 9.39
CA GLU A 46 -1.87 7.73 10.30
C GLU A 46 -1.03 6.50 10.70
N VAL A 47 -0.44 5.85 9.69
CA VAL A 47 0.48 4.71 9.79
C VAL A 47 1.79 5.08 9.10
N VAL A 48 2.93 4.62 9.62
CA VAL A 48 4.25 4.96 9.04
C VAL A 48 4.36 4.49 7.58
N PHE A 49 3.95 3.26 7.30
CA PHE A 49 3.90 2.69 5.96
C PHE A 49 2.48 2.28 5.58
N PRO A 50 1.67 3.15 4.96
CA PRO A 50 0.36 2.78 4.43
C PRO A 50 0.52 1.87 3.20
N GLY A 51 -0.40 0.93 3.00
CA GLY A 51 -0.32 -0.04 1.91
C GLY A 51 -1.15 -1.30 2.16
N VAL A 52 -1.01 -2.26 1.24
CA VAL A 52 -1.68 -3.56 1.29
C VAL A 52 -0.72 -4.62 1.81
N TYR A 53 -1.14 -5.33 2.85
CA TYR A 53 -0.41 -6.41 3.50
C TYR A 53 -1.12 -7.74 3.29
N HIS A 54 -0.35 -8.82 3.17
CA HIS A 54 -0.85 -10.17 2.94
C HIS A 54 -0.34 -11.07 4.06
N PHE A 55 -1.26 -11.75 4.74
CA PHE A 55 -0.96 -12.62 5.85
C PHE A 55 -1.53 -14.01 5.61
N PHE A 56 -0.83 -15.04 6.10
CA PHE A 56 -1.24 -16.45 5.95
C PHE A 56 -1.92 -17.00 7.21
N GLU A 57 -1.92 -16.24 8.30
CA GLU A 57 -2.50 -16.60 9.58
C GLU A 57 -3.22 -15.38 10.16
N PRO A 58 -4.30 -15.58 10.95
CA PRO A 58 -4.94 -14.49 11.67
C PRO A 58 -3.96 -13.78 12.61
N MET A 59 -3.91 -12.46 12.55
CA MET A 59 -3.00 -11.66 13.37
C MET A 59 -3.74 -10.55 14.11
N THR A 60 -3.13 -10.07 15.20
CA THR A 60 -3.69 -8.94 15.94
C THR A 60 -3.44 -7.62 15.22
N LEU A 61 -4.35 -6.65 15.38
CA LEU A 61 -4.16 -5.30 14.85
C LEU A 61 -2.83 -4.69 15.29
N LYS A 62 -2.41 -4.93 16.54
CA LYS A 62 -1.11 -4.49 17.05
C LYS A 62 0.07 -5.03 16.22
N GLU A 63 0.07 -6.31 15.91
CA GLU A 63 1.12 -6.94 15.10
C GLU A 63 1.12 -6.40 13.69
N ILE A 64 -0.06 -6.29 13.08
CA ILE A 64 -0.24 -5.72 11.74
C ILE A 64 0.33 -4.30 11.67
N LEU A 65 -0.01 -3.44 12.64
CA LEU A 65 0.55 -2.09 12.73
C LEU A 65 2.06 -2.10 12.95
N SER A 66 2.60 -3.05 13.71
CA SER A 66 4.04 -3.21 13.87
C SER A 66 4.74 -3.54 12.55
N TYR A 67 4.15 -4.39 11.70
CA TYR A 67 4.65 -4.66 10.35
C TYR A 67 4.62 -3.42 9.45
N ALA A 68 3.66 -2.51 9.70
CA ALA A 68 3.55 -1.24 9.01
C ALA A 68 4.45 -0.13 9.56
N GLY A 69 5.41 -0.47 10.43
CA GLY A 69 6.35 0.47 11.06
C GLY A 69 5.77 1.23 12.26
N GLY A 70 4.56 0.88 12.70
CA GLY A 70 3.85 1.53 13.77
C GLY A 70 2.94 2.67 13.29
N LEU A 71 2.48 3.43 14.27
CA LEU A 71 1.60 4.58 14.07
C LEU A 71 2.43 5.87 14.02
N THR A 72 1.92 6.89 13.33
CA THR A 72 2.52 8.24 13.38
C THR A 72 2.21 8.91 14.72
N GLU A 73 2.94 9.98 15.07
CA GLU A 73 2.68 10.74 16.32
C GLU A 73 1.27 11.34 16.36
N GLU A 74 0.74 11.64 15.18
CA GLU A 74 -0.58 12.24 14.97
C GLU A 74 -1.71 11.21 14.98
N ALA A 75 -1.44 9.90 15.10
CA ALA A 75 -2.47 8.87 15.12
C ALA A 75 -3.35 8.93 16.38
N ASP A 76 -4.68 8.90 16.19
CA ASP A 76 -5.65 8.77 17.28
C ASP A 76 -5.80 7.29 17.68
N LEU A 77 -5.39 6.99 18.91
CA LEU A 77 -5.45 5.66 19.50
C LEU A 77 -6.82 5.34 20.12
N SER A 78 -7.67 6.35 20.32
CA SER A 78 -8.89 6.24 21.11
C SER A 78 -9.93 5.28 20.50
N SER A 79 -9.89 5.14 19.18
CA SER A 79 -10.81 4.29 18.40
C SER A 79 -10.21 2.92 18.04
N LEU A 80 -8.96 2.65 18.41
CA LEU A 80 -8.25 1.44 17.98
C LEU A 80 -8.33 0.32 19.01
N GLN A 81 -8.89 -0.82 18.60
CA GLN A 81 -8.90 -2.04 19.39
C GLN A 81 -7.66 -2.89 19.06
N LEU A 82 -6.50 -2.55 19.64
CA LEU A 82 -5.21 -3.20 19.31
C LEU A 82 -5.17 -4.72 19.52
N SER A 83 -6.03 -5.25 20.40
CA SER A 83 -6.16 -6.68 20.66
C SER A 83 -7.15 -7.41 19.73
N GLU A 84 -7.79 -6.70 18.79
CA GLU A 84 -8.66 -7.30 17.80
C GLU A 84 -7.84 -8.22 16.89
N THR A 85 -8.28 -9.47 16.74
CA THR A 85 -7.71 -10.43 15.80
C THR A 85 -8.43 -10.29 14.47
N ILE A 86 -7.66 -10.22 13.38
CA ILE A 86 -8.19 -10.09 12.02
C ILE A 86 -7.89 -11.40 11.30
N ASP A 87 -8.95 -12.11 10.96
CA ASP A 87 -8.95 -13.42 10.28
C ASP A 87 -9.53 -13.35 8.86
N GLN A 88 -9.95 -12.16 8.40
CA GLN A 88 -10.55 -11.91 7.09
C GLN A 88 -10.04 -10.59 6.50
N ASP A 89 -10.25 -10.44 5.19
CA ASP A 89 -9.89 -9.24 4.45
C ASP A 89 -10.53 -7.99 5.05
N ARG A 90 -9.71 -6.96 5.27
CA ARG A 90 -10.18 -5.74 5.95
C ARG A 90 -9.44 -4.48 5.50
N ASN A 91 -10.19 -3.40 5.37
CA ASN A 91 -9.65 -2.06 5.19
C ASN A 91 -9.64 -1.34 6.54
N ILE A 92 -8.48 -0.86 6.96
CA ILE A 92 -8.29 -0.21 8.25
C ILE A 92 -7.73 1.19 8.02
N THR A 93 -8.51 2.18 8.45
CA THR A 93 -8.11 3.59 8.37
C THR A 93 -7.81 4.09 9.77
N ILE A 94 -6.58 4.53 9.99
CA ILE A 94 -6.16 5.15 11.24
C ILE A 94 -6.44 6.65 11.16
N LEU A 95 -7.26 7.14 12.09
CA LEU A 95 -7.64 8.55 12.19
C LEU A 95 -6.50 9.37 12.81
N SER A 96 -6.49 10.67 12.52
CA SER A 96 -5.58 11.63 13.18
C SER A 96 -6.22 12.22 14.44
N LYS A 97 -5.41 12.50 15.46
CA LYS A 97 -5.76 13.26 16.69
C LYS A 97 -6.18 14.67 16.37
N GLN A 98 -5.57 15.25 15.33
CA GLN A 98 -6.02 16.52 14.82
C GLN A 98 -7.20 16.21 13.90
N PRO A 99 -8.35 16.89 14.07
CA PRO A 99 -9.34 16.88 13.03
C PRO A 99 -8.61 17.37 11.78
N THR A 100 -8.46 16.49 10.79
CA THR A 100 -8.23 16.91 9.41
C THR A 100 -9.18 18.08 9.22
N PRO A 101 -8.73 19.26 8.75
CA PRO A 101 -9.65 20.33 8.48
C PRO A 101 -10.70 19.73 7.54
N GLN A 102 -11.88 19.41 8.10
CA GLN A 102 -13.12 19.26 7.38
C GLN A 102 -13.29 20.64 6.80
N THR A 103 -12.65 20.82 5.65
CA THR A 103 -12.74 22.03 4.90
C THR A 103 -14.17 21.92 4.41
N ASP A 104 -15.11 22.56 5.12
CA ASP A 104 -16.23 23.21 4.45
C ASP A 104 -15.62 23.72 3.16
N ILE A 105 -15.98 23.10 2.03
CA ILE A 105 -15.23 23.25 0.79
C ILE A 105 -15.35 24.72 0.42
N VAL A 106 -14.39 25.53 0.87
CA VAL A 106 -14.34 26.96 0.59
C VAL A 106 -13.96 27.00 -0.86
N LYS A 107 -14.97 27.17 -1.71
CA LYS A 107 -14.78 27.26 -3.14
C LYS A 107 -13.86 28.43 -3.42
N LEU A 108 -12.72 28.13 -4.01
CA LEU A 108 -11.75 29.14 -4.36
C LEU A 108 -12.19 29.87 -5.62
N ASN A 109 -12.20 31.20 -5.61
CA ASN A 109 -12.47 31.96 -6.82
C ASN A 109 -11.29 31.81 -7.78
N ILE A 110 -11.52 31.20 -8.93
CA ILE A 110 -10.49 30.91 -9.94
C ILE A 110 -9.79 32.17 -10.47
N ASN A 111 -10.50 33.30 -10.55
CA ASN A 111 -9.95 34.56 -11.07
C ASN A 111 -9.01 35.22 -10.07
N GLN A 112 -9.28 35.05 -8.77
CA GLN A 112 -8.57 35.71 -7.67
C GLN A 112 -7.56 34.80 -6.95
N ALA A 113 -7.64 33.49 -7.17
CA ALA A 113 -6.79 32.49 -6.54
C ALA A 113 -5.29 32.79 -6.72
N SER A 114 -4.55 32.75 -5.62
CA SER A 114 -3.09 32.76 -5.65
C SER A 114 -2.55 31.39 -6.06
N PHE A 115 -1.29 31.35 -6.52
CA PHE A 115 -0.61 30.09 -6.83
C PHE A 115 -0.65 29.10 -5.66
N LYS A 116 -0.41 29.60 -4.43
CA LYS A 116 -0.39 28.77 -3.22
C LYS A 116 -1.76 28.17 -2.91
N GLU A 117 -2.84 28.88 -3.21
CA GLU A 117 -4.20 28.38 -3.01
C GLU A 117 -4.62 27.41 -4.11
N LEU A 118 -4.14 27.58 -5.35
CA LEU A 118 -4.45 26.65 -6.43
C LEU A 118 -3.86 25.25 -6.18
N ILE A 119 -2.62 25.18 -5.68
CA ILE A 119 -1.93 23.89 -5.45
C ILE A 119 -2.48 23.11 -4.24
N THR A 120 -3.35 23.70 -3.41
CA THR A 120 -4.03 22.95 -2.33
C THR A 120 -5.20 22.14 -2.86
N ILE A 121 -5.67 22.41 -4.08
CA ILE A 121 -6.81 21.71 -4.68
C ILE A 121 -6.37 20.31 -5.10
N PRO A 122 -7.06 19.24 -4.64
CA PRO A 122 -6.76 17.88 -5.05
C PRO A 122 -6.76 17.73 -6.58
N GLY A 123 -5.64 17.29 -7.14
CA GLY A 123 -5.47 17.10 -8.59
C GLY A 123 -4.95 18.32 -9.36
N ILE A 124 -4.70 19.45 -8.69
CA ILE A 124 -3.93 20.59 -9.22
C ILE A 124 -2.48 20.47 -8.75
N THR A 125 -1.58 20.31 -9.72
CA THR A 125 -0.12 20.38 -9.51
C THR A 125 0.38 21.79 -9.80
N GLU A 126 1.64 22.06 -9.46
CA GLU A 126 2.33 23.33 -9.74
C GLU A 126 2.22 23.72 -11.22
N THR A 127 2.33 22.74 -12.12
CA THR A 127 2.23 22.93 -13.57
C THR A 127 0.84 23.36 -14.03
N LYS A 128 -0.21 22.76 -13.44
CA LYS A 128 -1.61 23.14 -13.74
C LYS A 128 -1.94 24.50 -13.14
N ALA A 129 -1.53 24.75 -11.89
CA ALA A 129 -1.70 26.05 -11.25
C ALA A 129 -1.03 27.16 -12.06
N ALA A 130 0.21 26.98 -12.48
CA ALA A 130 0.91 27.94 -13.34
C ALA A 130 0.16 28.16 -14.67
N SER A 131 -0.38 27.10 -15.29
CA SER A 131 -1.12 27.22 -16.55
C SER A 131 -2.41 28.02 -16.40
N ILE A 132 -3.12 27.88 -15.28
CA ILE A 132 -4.31 28.69 -14.96
C ILE A 132 -3.94 30.17 -14.86
N ILE A 133 -2.86 30.46 -14.12
CA ILE A 133 -2.37 31.84 -13.93
C ILE A 133 -1.96 32.47 -15.26
N ILE A 134 -1.19 31.74 -16.06
CA ILE A 134 -0.77 32.18 -17.39
C ILE A 134 -1.99 32.42 -18.29
N TYR A 135 -3.01 31.57 -18.20
CA TYR A 135 -4.22 31.73 -19.00
C TYR A 135 -4.97 33.03 -18.63
N ARG A 136 -5.23 33.29 -17.34
CA ARG A 136 -5.92 34.53 -16.92
C ARG A 136 -5.15 35.79 -17.31
N GLU A 137 -3.82 35.74 -17.27
CA GLU A 137 -2.98 36.88 -17.64
C GLU A 137 -3.01 37.19 -19.14
N ASN A 138 -3.19 36.16 -19.97
CA ASN A 138 -3.18 36.31 -21.44
C ASN A 138 -4.56 36.50 -22.06
N TYR A 139 -5.60 35.89 -21.47
CA TYR A 139 -6.95 35.84 -22.04
C TYR A 139 -8.00 36.55 -21.19
N GLY A 140 -7.65 36.96 -19.96
CA GLY A 140 -8.57 37.59 -19.02
C GLY A 140 -9.25 36.60 -18.08
N ASP A 141 -10.20 37.10 -17.28
CA ASP A 141 -10.92 36.33 -16.28
C ASP A 141 -11.77 35.22 -16.91
N PHE A 142 -11.89 34.09 -16.21
CA PHE A 142 -12.82 33.03 -16.57
C PHE A 142 -14.25 33.47 -16.28
N HIS A 143 -15.16 33.29 -17.23
CA HIS A 143 -16.59 33.55 -17.02
C HIS A 143 -17.36 32.30 -16.59
N SER A 144 -16.81 31.13 -16.87
CA SER A 144 -17.36 29.83 -16.49
C SER A 144 -16.23 28.87 -16.12
N LEU A 145 -16.52 27.90 -15.24
CA LEU A 145 -15.55 26.84 -14.94
C LEU A 145 -15.26 25.95 -16.17
N ASP A 146 -16.14 25.93 -17.17
CA ASP A 146 -15.97 25.13 -18.38
C ASP A 146 -14.85 25.66 -19.27
N GLU A 147 -14.55 26.95 -19.20
CA GLU A 147 -13.41 27.56 -19.90
C GLU A 147 -12.06 27.03 -19.42
N LEU A 148 -11.98 26.41 -18.24
CA LEU A 148 -10.77 25.76 -17.75
C LEU A 148 -10.30 24.64 -18.69
N ILE A 149 -11.17 24.08 -19.54
CA ILE A 149 -10.74 23.09 -20.54
C ILE A 149 -9.78 23.69 -21.59
N ASN A 150 -9.77 25.01 -21.76
CA ASN A 150 -8.87 25.71 -22.67
C ASN A 150 -7.48 25.92 -22.04
N VAL A 151 -7.33 25.66 -20.75
CA VAL A 151 -6.07 25.77 -20.04
C VAL A 151 -5.21 24.53 -20.33
N LYS A 152 -3.94 24.77 -20.65
CA LYS A 152 -2.99 23.69 -20.88
C LYS A 152 -2.93 22.74 -19.67
N TYR A 153 -2.95 21.44 -19.93
CA TYR A 153 -2.95 20.36 -18.92
C TYR A 153 -4.24 20.20 -18.10
N ILE A 154 -5.33 20.90 -18.46
CA ILE A 154 -6.65 20.71 -17.87
C ILE A 154 -7.61 20.19 -18.94
N GLY A 155 -7.84 18.88 -18.92
CA GLY A 155 -8.90 18.24 -19.70
C GLY A 155 -10.14 17.96 -18.87
N VAL A 156 -11.20 17.44 -19.52
CA VAL A 156 -12.50 17.11 -18.90
C VAL A 156 -12.33 16.35 -17.58
N ALA A 157 -11.53 15.28 -17.55
CA ALA A 157 -11.34 14.46 -16.36
C ALA A 157 -10.68 15.21 -15.19
N THR A 158 -9.82 16.19 -15.49
CA THR A 158 -9.24 17.06 -14.45
C THR A 158 -10.29 18.05 -13.97
N LEU A 159 -11.03 18.68 -14.89
CA LEU A 159 -12.08 19.64 -14.58
C LEU A 159 -13.13 19.03 -13.63
N GLU A 160 -13.64 17.84 -13.94
CA GLU A 160 -14.62 17.13 -13.09
C GLU A 160 -14.13 16.94 -11.65
N LYS A 161 -12.84 16.64 -11.46
CA LYS A 161 -12.25 16.43 -10.13
C LYS A 161 -12.09 17.72 -9.34
N ILE A 162 -11.78 18.83 -10.01
CA ILE A 162 -11.48 20.11 -9.35
C ILE A 162 -12.70 21.02 -9.21
N ARG A 163 -13.74 20.80 -10.02
CA ARG A 163 -14.99 21.57 -10.05
C ARG A 163 -15.65 21.76 -8.68
N PRO A 164 -15.66 20.76 -7.76
CA PRO A 164 -16.23 20.95 -6.43
C PRO A 164 -15.53 22.02 -5.59
N TYR A 165 -14.26 22.31 -5.87
CA TYR A 165 -13.39 23.18 -5.09
C TYR A 165 -13.30 24.61 -5.64
N LEU A 166 -13.97 24.91 -6.75
CA LEU A 166 -13.82 26.16 -7.49
C LEU A 166 -15.14 26.92 -7.60
N THR A 167 -15.04 28.24 -7.70
CA THR A 167 -16.11 29.14 -8.11
C THR A 167 -15.58 30.17 -9.10
N VAL A 168 -16.50 30.76 -9.85
CA VAL A 168 -16.25 31.98 -10.63
C VAL A 168 -16.91 33.13 -9.87
N GLY A 169 -16.25 34.28 -9.80
CA GLY A 169 -16.76 35.48 -9.15
C GLY A 169 -16.03 36.72 -9.61
#